data_AF-A0ABD0PYF0-F1
#
_entry.id   AF-A0ABD0PYF0-F1
#
_cell.length_a   1.000
_cell.length_b   1.000
_cell.length_c   1.000
_cell.angle_alpha   90.00
_cell.angle_beta   90.00
_cell.angle_gamma   90.00
#
_symmetry.space_group_name_H-M   'P 1'
#
loop_
_entity.id
_entity.type
_entity.pdbx_description
1 polymer ?
#
loop_
_entity_poly.entity_id
_entity_poly.type
_entity_poly.pdbx_seq_one_letter_code
_entity_poly.pdbx_strand_id
1 'polypeptide(L)' 'GLDALSKKGKTSTLDLPIESVSLSLQDLIGYFQPPDEHLEHEDKQNRLRALKSRQNLFQEE' A
#
# COMPACT_ATOMS: atom_id res chain seq x y z
N GLY A 1 -2.72 16.88 10.65
CA GLY A 1 -2.25 15.83 11.57
C GLY A 1 -0.77 15.95 11.84
N LEU A 2 0.07 15.69 10.84
CA LEU A 2 1.53 15.75 10.95
C LEU A 2 2.09 17.19 11.04
N ASP A 3 1.48 18.16 10.37
CA ASP A 3 1.89 19.57 10.44
C ASP A 3 1.79 20.17 11.86
N ALA A 4 0.90 19.63 12.69
CA ALA A 4 0.75 20.04 14.09
C ALA A 4 1.92 19.54 14.97
N LEU A 5 2.50 18.38 14.65
CA LEU A 5 3.72 17.88 15.29
C LEU A 5 4.95 18.69 14.87
N SER A 6 5.03 19.09 13.60
CA SER A 6 6.16 19.84 13.07
C SER A 6 6.29 21.24 13.68
N LYS A 7 5.17 21.85 14.11
CA LYS A 7 5.15 23.22 14.66
C LYS A 7 5.31 23.27 16.19
N LYS A 8 5.11 22.13 16.89
CA LYS A 8 5.14 22.07 18.35
C LYS A 8 6.15 21.01 18.79
N GLY A 9 7.37 21.45 19.05
CA GLY A 9 8.42 20.61 19.61
C GLY A 9 7.92 19.91 20.86
N LYS A 10 7.76 18.58 20.76
CA LYS A 10 7.39 17.61 21.81
C LYS A 10 5.89 17.52 22.13
N THR A 11 5.28 16.49 21.51
CA THR A 11 4.38 15.49 22.11
C THR A 11 3.25 16.01 23.00
N SER A 12 2.25 16.64 22.38
CA SER A 12 0.89 16.33 22.81
C SER A 12 0.56 14.95 22.24
N THR A 13 -0.04 14.06 23.01
CA THR A 13 -0.63 12.79 22.55
C THR A 13 -1.67 13.09 21.48
N LEU A 14 -1.22 13.32 20.25
CA LEU A 14 -2.10 13.44 19.11
C LEU A 14 -2.59 12.03 18.82
N ASP A 15 -3.91 11.87 18.81
CA ASP A 15 -4.58 10.66 18.38
C ASP A 15 -4.39 10.53 16.86
N LEU A 16 -3.21 10.05 16.49
CA LEU A 16 -2.88 9.74 15.11
C LEU A 16 -3.38 8.33 14.82
N PRO A 17 -4.00 8.09 13.66
CA PRO A 17 -4.52 6.78 13.28
C PRO A 17 -3.39 5.84 12.83
N ILE A 18 -2.36 5.65 13.67
CA ILE A 18 -1.16 4.88 13.34
C ILE A 18 -1.52 3.43 13.02
N GLU A 19 -2.40 2.81 13.81
CA GLU A 19 -2.83 1.43 13.61
C GLU A 19 -3.63 1.26 12.31
N SER A 20 -4.59 2.15 12.05
CA SER A 20 -5.37 2.14 10.81
C SER A 20 -4.48 2.33 9.57
N VAL A 21 -3.54 3.28 9.61
CA VAL A 21 -2.59 3.49 8.50
C VAL A 21 -1.68 2.27 8.32
N SER A 22 -1.20 1.68 9.41
CA SER A 22 -0.40 0.46 9.35
C SER A 22 -1.16 -0.70 8.70
N LEU A 23 -2.44 -0.89 9.05
CA LEU A 23 -3.29 -1.93 8.46
C LEU A 23 -3.49 -1.68 6.96
N SER A 24 -3.86 -0.46 6.58
CA SER A 24 -4.02 -0.12 5.16
C SER A 24 -2.73 -0.33 4.35
N LEU A 25 -1.56 -0.05 4.92
CA LEU A 25 -0.29 -0.31 4.23
C LEU A 25 -0.02 -1.80 4.07
N GLN A 26 -0.34 -2.64 5.06
CA GLN A 26 -0.23 -4.10 4.92
C GLN A 26 -1.16 -4.63 3.83
N ASP A 27 -2.39 -4.15 3.78
CA ASP A 27 -3.36 -4.52 2.75
C ASP A 27 -2.86 -4.12 1.36
N LEU A 28 -2.30 -2.90 1.21
CA LEU A 28 -1.74 -2.44 -0.06
C LEU A 28 -0.52 -3.28 -0.48
N ILE A 29 0.35 -3.68 0.44
CA ILE A 29 1.48 -4.57 0.14
C ILE A 29 0.96 -5.91 -0.41
N GLY A 30 -0.03 -6.51 0.24
CA GLY A 30 -0.64 -7.76 -0.23
C GLY A 30 -1.37 -7.60 -1.57
N TYR A 31 -2.07 -6.49 -1.76
CA TYR A 31 -2.80 -6.18 -2.98
C TYR A 31 -1.88 -6.06 -4.22
N PHE A 32 -0.66 -5.54 -4.02
CA PHE A 32 0.36 -5.42 -5.06
C PHE A 32 1.39 -6.55 -5.08
N GLN A 33 1.15 -7.63 -4.34
CA GLN A 33 2.08 -8.75 -4.30
C GLN A 33 2.26 -9.38 -5.70
N PRO A 34 3.51 -9.65 -6.13
CA PRO A 34 3.78 -10.39 -7.34
C PRO A 34 3.21 -11.82 -7.30
N PRO A 35 2.85 -12.41 -8.46
CA PRO A 35 2.50 -13.83 -8.51
C PRO A 35 3.68 -14.71 -8.11
N ASP A 36 3.38 -15.84 -7.47
CA ASP A 36 4.35 -16.88 -7.12
C ASP A 36 5.16 -17.35 -8.35
N GLU A 37 6.41 -17.73 -8.10
CA GLU A 37 7.30 -18.26 -9.14
C GLU A 37 6.91 -19.65 -9.60
N HIS A 38 6.22 -20.42 -8.75
CA HIS A 38 5.76 -21.80 -9.02
C HIS A 38 4.43 -21.88 -9.79
N LEU A 39 3.84 -20.74 -10.17
CA LEU A 39 2.63 -20.73 -11.00
C LEU A 39 2.97 -21.14 -12.44
N GLU A 40 2.01 -21.83 -13.06
CA GLU A 40 2.04 -22.11 -14.50
C GLU A 40 2.23 -20.82 -15.30
N HIS A 41 2.94 -20.92 -16.42
CA HIS A 41 3.31 -19.75 -17.23
C HIS A 41 2.10 -18.92 -17.67
N GLU A 42 0.98 -19.55 -17.99
CA GLU A 42 -0.26 -18.87 -18.38
C GLU A 42 -0.86 -18.06 -17.22
N ASP A 43 -1.02 -18.69 -16.06
CA ASP A 43 -1.55 -18.02 -14.86
C ASP A 43 -0.63 -16.90 -14.37
N LYS A 44 0.68 -17.11 -14.44
CA LYS A 44 1.69 -16.09 -14.10
C LYS A 44 1.56 -14.87 -15.00
N GLN A 45 1.41 -15.06 -16.31
CA GLN A 45 1.25 -13.96 -17.27
C GLN A 45 -0.06 -13.20 -17.03
N ASN A 46 -1.17 -13.90 -16.78
CA ASN A 46 -2.45 -13.25 -16.45
C ASN A 46 -2.37 -12.42 -15.16
N ARG A 47 -1.78 -12.97 -14.10
CA ARG A 47 -1.60 -12.25 -12.83
C ARG A 47 -0.68 -11.04 -12.97
N LEU A 48 0.40 -11.14 -13.76
CA LEU A 48 1.28 -9.99 -14.03
C LEU A 48 0.55 -8.87 -14.79
N ARG A 49 -0.29 -9.20 -15.78
CA ARG A 49 -1.10 -8.20 -16.49
C ARG A 49 -2.09 -7.52 -15.55
N ALA A 50 -2.79 -8.30 -14.72
CA ALA A 50 -3.72 -7.77 -13.73
C ALA A 50 -3.01 -6.86 -12.72
N LEU A 51 -1.84 -7.27 -12.22
CA LEU A 51 -1.03 -6.47 -11.30
C LEU A 51 -0.61 -5.14 -11.92
N LYS A 52 -0.14 -5.15 -13.17
CA LYS A 52 0.22 -3.94 -13.90
C LYS A 52 -0.98 -3.01 -14.13
N SER A 53 -2.14 -3.58 -14.48
CA SER A 53 -3.37 -2.79 -14.61
C SER A 53 -3.75 -2.12 -13.30
N ARG A 54 -3.65 -2.83 -12.16
CA ARG A 54 -3.88 -2.25 -10.84
C ARG A 54 -2.89 -1.13 -10.53
N GLN A 55 -1.61 -1.30 -10.85
CA GLN A 55 -0.59 -0.25 -10.65
C GLN A 55 -0.89 1.00 -11.47
N ASN A 56 -1.33 0.82 -12.73
CA ASN A 56 -1.66 1.95 -13.60
C ASN A 56 -2.85 2.76 -13.07
N LEU A 57 -3.85 2.13 -12.45
CA LEU A 57 -5.00 2.85 -11.87
C LEU A 57 -4.58 3.86 -10.79
N PHE A 58 -3.49 3.62 -10.07
CA PHE A 58 -2.96 4.53 -9.05
C PHE A 58 -2.08 5.64 -9.62
N GLN A 59 -1.81 5.63 -10.94
CA GLN A 59 -1.10 6.72 -11.62
C GLN A 59 -2.06 7.76 -12.22
N GLU A 60 -3.33 7.38 -12.43
CA GLU A 60 -4.36 8.27 -12.95
C GLU A 60 -5.00 9.15 -11.88
N GLU A 61 -4.81 8.81 -10.59
CA GLU A 61 -5.18 9.61 -9.43
C GLU A 61 -4.10 10.66 -9.08
#